data_AF-A0A2D4LCI5-F1
#
_entry.id   AF-A0A2D4LCI5-F1
#
_cell.length_a   1.000
_cell.length_b   1.000
_cell.length_c   1.000
_cell.angle_alpha   90.00
_cell.angle_beta   90.00
_cell.angle_gamma   90.00
#
_symmetry.space_group_name_H-M   'P 1'
#
loop_
_entity.id
_entity.type
_entity.pdbx_description
1 polymer ?
#
loop_
_entity_poly.entity_id
_entity_poly.type
_entity_poly.pdbx_seq_one_letter_code
_entity_poly.pdbx_strand_id
1 'polypeptide(L)'
;YRPISLINADYKIFASIMAEILKRYLNYFIHPDQNGFLPKRQIKNNMRIILNTLEYYEAHPEKQMALIFLDVQKAFDNVNWKFMLAQMEEMDFGERFIKMIKTL
;
A
#
# COMPACT_ATOMS: atom_id res chain seq x y z
N TYR A 1 16.10 -3.92 -15.78
CA TYR A 1 15.19 -5.00 -16.22
C TYR A 1 14.08 -5.14 -15.20
N ARG A 2 12.80 -5.05 -15.62
CA ARG A 2 11.63 -5.22 -14.74
C ARG A 2 10.87 -6.47 -15.23
N PRO A 3 11.03 -7.63 -14.59
CA PRO A 3 10.35 -8.84 -15.03
C PRO A 3 8.83 -8.64 -14.92
N ILE A 4 8.11 -9.09 -15.94
CA ILE A 4 6.65 -9.15 -15.95
C ILE A 4 6.29 -10.62 -15.99
N SER A 5 5.52 -11.08 -15.00
CA SER A 5 4.99 -12.45 -15.00
C SER A 5 3.76 -12.52 -15.90
N LEU A 6 3.83 -13.36 -16.93
CA LEU A 6 2.69 -13.64 -17.79
C LEU A 6 1.90 -14.82 -17.18
N ILE A 7 0.86 -14.48 -16.41
CA ILE A 7 -0.02 -15.44 -15.73
C ILE A 7 -1.30 -15.71 -16.53
N ASN A 8 -1.90 -16.90 -16.34
CA ASN A 8 -3.15 -17.32 -16.98
C ASN A 8 -4.30 -16.32 -16.65
N ALA A 9 -5.21 -16.11 -17.60
CA ALA A 9 -6.43 -15.32 -17.43
C ALA A 9 -7.27 -15.75 -16.22
N ASP A 10 -7.44 -17.05 -15.97
CA ASP A 10 -8.23 -17.55 -14.84
C ASP A 10 -7.64 -17.07 -13.50
N TYR A 11 -6.32 -17.15 -13.38
CA TYR A 11 -5.59 -16.65 -12.22
C TYR A 11 -5.73 -15.13 -12.09
N LYS A 12 -5.66 -14.37 -13.19
CA LYS A 12 -5.86 -12.91 -13.18
C LYS A 12 -7.26 -12.53 -12.71
N ILE A 13 -8.29 -13.26 -13.16
CA ILE A 13 -9.68 -13.04 -12.74
C ILE A 13 -9.79 -13.28 -11.23
N PHE A 14 -9.28 -14.41 -10.75
CA PHE A 14 -9.32 -14.74 -9.33
C PHE A 14 -8.56 -13.71 -8.47
N ALA A 15 -7.33 -13.37 -8.84
CA ALA A 15 -6.53 -12.35 -8.15
C ALA A 15 -7.23 -10.98 -8.14
N SER A 16 -7.90 -10.61 -9.23
CA SER A 16 -8.65 -9.35 -9.32
C SER A 16 -9.83 -9.33 -8.36
N ILE A 17 -10.60 -10.43 -8.27
CA ILE A 17 -11.70 -10.56 -7.30
C ILE A 17 -11.17 -10.40 -5.87
N MET A 18 -10.08 -11.10 -5.54
CA MET A 18 -9.45 -11.03 -4.21
C MET A 18 -8.97 -9.60 -3.89
N ALA A 19 -8.37 -8.91 -4.85
CA ALA A 19 -7.93 -7.53 -4.70
C ALA A 19 -9.10 -6.56 -4.48
N GLU A 20 -10.22 -6.73 -5.19
CA GLU A 20 -11.41 -5.90 -5.00
C GLU A 20 -12.04 -6.08 -3.62
N ILE A 21 -12.00 -7.29 -3.05
CA ILE A 21 -12.43 -7.53 -1.67
C ILE A 21 -11.50 -6.81 -0.69
N LEU A 22 -10.18 -6.97 -0.83
CA LEU A 22 -9.19 -6.31 0.04
C LEU A 22 -9.34 -4.79 0.05
N LYS A 23 -9.51 -4.16 -1.12
CA LYS A 23 -9.64 -2.69 -1.25
C LYS A 23 -10.77 -2.10 -0.39
N ARG A 24 -11.83 -2.87 -0.14
CA ARG A 24 -12.96 -2.43 0.71
C ARG A 24 -12.56 -2.27 2.17
N TYR A 25 -11.62 -3.09 2.64
CA TYR A 25 -11.22 -3.12 4.05
C TYR A 25 -9.92 -2.35 4.31
N LEU A 26 -8.99 -2.36 3.35
CA LEU A 26 -7.67 -1.72 3.53
C LEU A 26 -7.76 -0.22 3.84
N ASN A 27 -8.83 0.47 3.42
CA ASN A 27 -9.04 1.87 3.78
C ASN A 27 -9.29 2.11 5.27
N TYR A 28 -9.76 1.11 6.02
CA TYR A 28 -9.94 1.23 7.48
C TYR A 28 -8.62 1.12 8.23
N PHE A 29 -7.66 0.38 7.68
CA PHE A 29 -6.39 0.08 8.35
C PHE A 29 -5.23 0.99 7.91
N ILE A 30 -5.25 1.45 6.64
CA ILE A 30 -4.15 2.21 6.07
C ILE A 30 -4.42 3.72 6.25
N HIS A 31 -3.45 4.43 6.83
CA HIS A 31 -3.55 5.86 7.12
C HIS A 31 -3.89 6.67 5.85
N PRO A 32 -4.74 7.72 5.92
CA PRO A 32 -5.17 8.49 4.74
C PRO A 32 -4.03 9.08 3.90
N ASP A 33 -2.91 9.45 4.54
CA ASP A 33 -1.75 10.03 3.86
C ASP A 33 -1.00 9.02 2.96
N GLN A 34 -1.27 7.73 3.11
CA GLN A 34 -0.71 6.70 2.24
C GLN A 34 -1.56 6.56 0.98
N ASN A 35 -1.23 7.34 -0.05
CA ASN A 35 -2.07 7.48 -1.24
C ASN A 35 -1.89 6.39 -2.33
N GLY A 36 -1.01 5.40 -2.13
CA GLY A 36 -0.71 4.37 -3.12
C GLY A 36 -1.79 3.29 -3.25
N PHE A 37 -2.15 2.93 -4.49
CA PHE A 37 -2.93 1.73 -4.89
C PHE A 37 -4.31 1.53 -4.23
N LEU A 38 -4.81 2.50 -3.47
CA LEU A 38 -6.12 2.44 -2.80
C LEU A 38 -7.15 3.31 -3.53
N PRO A 39 -8.42 2.88 -3.55
CA PRO A 39 -9.46 3.63 -4.24
C PRO A 39 -9.67 4.98 -3.57
N LYS A 40 -10.01 6.00 -4.38
CA LYS A 40 -10.25 7.39 -3.96
C LYS A 40 -9.03 8.11 -3.36
N ARG A 41 -7.83 7.54 -3.45
CA ARG A 41 -6.58 8.20 -3.08
C ARG A 41 -5.83 8.66 -4.32
N GLN A 42 -5.31 9.89 -4.30
CA GLN A 42 -4.67 10.51 -5.46
C GLN A 42 -3.24 10.91 -5.15
N ILE A 43 -2.34 10.72 -6.12
CA ILE A 43 -0.94 11.14 -5.99
C ILE A 43 -0.79 12.64 -5.73
N LYS A 44 -1.75 13.46 -6.18
CA LYS A 44 -1.81 14.90 -5.94
C LYS A 44 -1.88 15.25 -4.45
N ASN A 45 -2.47 14.38 -3.64
CA ASN A 45 -2.54 14.58 -2.18
C ASN A 45 -1.15 14.56 -1.55
N ASN A 46 -0.27 13.65 -1.99
CA ASN A 46 1.13 13.61 -1.53
C ASN A 46 1.86 14.92 -1.85
N MET A 47 1.67 15.43 -3.07
CA MET A 47 2.27 16.71 -3.48
C MET A 47 1.77 17.85 -2.59
N ARG A 48 0.47 17.89 -2.26
CA ARG A 48 -0.07 18.93 -1.37
C ARG A 48 0.45 18.80 0.05
N ILE A 49 0.64 17.59 0.58
CA ILE A 49 1.24 17.37 1.89
C ILE A 49 2.67 17.96 1.94
N ILE A 50 3.48 17.71 0.91
CA ILE A 50 4.84 18.25 0.83
C ILE A 50 4.81 19.78 0.76
N LEU A 51 3.97 20.36 -0.11
CA LEU A 51 3.85 21.82 -0.22
C LEU A 51 3.39 22.47 1.09
N ASN A 52 2.37 21.92 1.75
CA ASN A 52 1.90 22.41 3.04
C ASN A 52 3.02 22.36 4.11
N THR A 53 3.86 21.32 4.07
CA THR A 53 4.98 21.17 5.01
C THR A 53 6.04 22.24 4.76
N LEU A 54 6.33 22.56 3.50
CA LEU A 54 7.25 23.64 3.12
C LEU A 54 6.68 25.03 3.47
N GLU A 55 5.43 25.31 3.12
CA GLU A 55 4.72 26.55 3.48
C GLU A 55 4.71 26.77 5.00
N TYR A 56 4.48 25.71 5.78
CA TYR A 56 4.51 25.77 7.25
C TYR A 56 5.90 26.14 7.78
N TYR A 57 6.95 25.58 7.19
CA TYR A 57 8.33 25.88 7.56
C TYR A 57 8.72 27.32 7.20
N GLU A 58 8.33 27.81 6.02
CA GLU A 58 8.57 29.21 5.61
C GLU A 58 7.96 30.20 6.61
N ALA A 59 6.79 29.87 7.18
CA ALA A 59 6.14 30.66 8.22
C ALA A 59 6.77 30.52 9.62
N HIS A 60 7.62 29.52 9.86
CA HIS A 60 8.22 29.20 11.16
C HIS A 60 9.73 28.89 11.03
N PRO A 61 10.55 29.87 10.61
CA PRO A 61 11.97 29.67 10.31
C PRO A 61 12.81 29.29 11.54
N GLU A 62 12.27 29.45 12.75
CA GLU A 62 12.91 29.03 14.00
C GLU A 62 12.90 27.52 14.20
N LYS A 63 12.03 26.78 13.49
CA LYS A 63 11.95 25.32 13.57
C LYS A 63 12.94 24.69 12.62
N GLN A 64 13.40 23.49 12.94
CA GLN A 64 14.20 22.67 12.03
C GLN A 64 13.31 21.65 11.32
N MET A 65 13.57 21.41 10.04
CA MET A 65 12.83 20.45 9.22
C MET A 65 13.79 19.60 8.39
N ALA A 66 13.48 18.32 8.25
CA ALA A 66 14.11 17.43 7.28
C ALA A 66 13.04 16.68 6.47
N LEU A 67 13.24 16.58 5.16
CA LEU A 67 12.44 15.72 4.28
C LEU A 67 13.24 14.46 3.97
N ILE A 68 12.65 13.30 4.25
CA ILE A 68 13.29 12.01 4.02
C ILE A 68 12.54 11.28 2.91
N PHE A 69 13.26 10.97 1.84
CA PHE A 69 12.74 10.20 0.71
C PHE A 69 13.23 8.75 0.83
N LEU A 70 12.30 7.84 1.10
CA LEU A 70 12.58 6.42 1.23
C LEU A 70 12.05 5.67 0.01
N ASP A 71 12.85 4.75 -0.53
CA ASP A 71 12.44 3.81 -1.57
C ASP A 71 12.83 2.38 -1.18
N VAL A 72 11.97 1.42 -1.50
CA VAL A 72 12.20 0.00 -1.18
C VAL A 72 12.63 -0.72 -2.43
N GLN A 73 13.91 -1.12 -2.47
CA GLN A 73 14.44 -1.88 -3.58
C GLN A 73 13.67 -3.20 -3.73
N LYS A 74 13.19 -3.49 -4.95
CA LYS A 74 12.48 -4.73 -5.29
C LYS A 74 11.36 -5.06 -4.29
N ALA A 75 10.52 -4.07 -3.96
CA ALA A 75 9.48 -4.20 -2.95
C ALA A 75 8.62 -5.47 -3.07
N PHE A 76 8.27 -5.90 -4.28
CA PHE A 76 7.47 -7.12 -4.51
C PHE A 76 8.27 -8.42 -4.35
N ASP A 77 9.56 -8.42 -4.68
CA ASP A 77 10.42 -9.62 -4.55
C ASP A 77 10.85 -9.84 -3.08
N ASN A 78 10.88 -8.76 -2.30
CA ASN A 78 11.35 -8.76 -0.91
C ASN A 78 10.23 -8.88 0.14
N VAL A 79 8.98 -9.10 -0.28
CA VAL A 79 7.85 -9.28 0.65
C VAL A 79 8.04 -10.57 1.46
N ASN A 80 7.98 -10.47 2.79
CA ASN A 80 7.93 -11.64 3.66
C ASN A 80 6.49 -12.17 3.77
N TRP A 81 6.23 -13.30 3.12
CA TRP A 81 4.91 -13.94 3.11
C TRP A 81 4.40 -14.36 4.49
N LYS A 82 5.28 -14.81 5.40
CA LYS A 82 4.86 -15.18 6.77
C LYS A 82 4.37 -13.96 7.53
N PHE A 83 5.09 -12.84 7.41
CA PHE A 83 4.69 -11.57 8.00
C PHE A 83 3.35 -11.09 7.41
N MET A 84 3.20 -11.10 6.08
CA MET A 84 1.95 -10.71 5.43
C MET A 84 0.75 -11.52 5.93
N LEU A 85 0.88 -12.84 6.03
CA LEU A 85 -0.20 -13.70 6.52
C LEU A 85 -0.53 -13.43 7.99
N ALA A 86 0.47 -13.26 8.84
CA ALA A 86 0.25 -12.89 10.25
C ALA A 86 -0.46 -11.53 10.38
N GLN A 87 -0.10 -10.54 9.55
CA GLN A 87 -0.81 -9.26 9.53
C GLN A 87 -2.28 -9.42 9.11
N MET A 88 -2.58 -10.30 8.16
CA MET A 88 -3.97 -10.55 7.77
C MET A 88 -4.79 -11.26 8.86
N GLU A 89 -4.14 -12.07 9.69
CA GLU A 89 -4.75 -12.68 10.88
C GLU A 89 -5.06 -11.59 11.93
N GLU A 90 -4.12 -10.68 12.21
CA GLU A 90 -4.32 -9.54 13.11
C GLU A 90 -5.39 -8.55 12.63
N MET A 91 -5.52 -8.38 11.31
CA MET A 91 -6.56 -7.54 10.68
C MET A 91 -7.93 -8.24 10.59
N ASP A 92 -8.06 -9.47 11.11
CA ASP A 92 -9.30 -10.25 11.17
C ASP A 92 -9.95 -10.51 9.80
N PHE A 93 -9.15 -10.83 8.77
CA PHE A 93 -9.68 -11.15 7.43
C PHE A 93 -10.42 -12.51 7.34
N GLY A 94 -10.48 -13.27 8.43
CA GLY A 94 -11.13 -14.58 8.49
C GLY A 94 -10.32 -15.69 7.78
N GLU A 95 -10.30 -16.88 8.38
CA GLU A 95 -9.47 -18.00 7.92
C GLU A 95 -9.70 -18.39 6.45
N ARG A 96 -10.96 -18.34 5.99
CA ARG A 96 -11.30 -18.68 4.60
C ARG A 96 -10.62 -17.74 3.61
N PHE A 97 -10.60 -16.44 3.89
CA PHE A 97 -9.99 -15.46 3.00
C PHE A 97 -8.46 -15.63 2.96
N ILE A 98 -7.86 -15.81 4.13
CA ILE A 98 -6.41 -16.04 4.27
C ILE A 98 -6.02 -17.34 3.54
N LYS A 99 -6.84 -18.39 3.63
CA LYS A 99 -6.62 -19.63 2.87
C LYS A 99 -6.69 -19.40 1.35
N MET A 100 -7.61 -18.57 0.87
CA MET A 100 -7.66 -18.20 -0.57
C MET A 100 -6.42 -17.41 -1.00
N ILE A 101 -5.91 -16.50 -0.18
CA ILE A 101 -4.65 -15.77 -0.46
C ILE A 101 -3.47 -16.73 -0.56
N LYS A 102 -3.41 -17.78 0.27
CA LYS A 102 -2.36 -18.83 0.20
C LYS A 102 -2.40 -19.66 -1.09
N THR A 103 -3.49 -19.60 -1.86
CA THR A 103 -3.62 -20.32 -3.14
C THR A 103 -3.27 -19.47 -4.36
N LEU A 104 -3.10 -18.16 -4.17
CA LEU A 104 -2.49 -17.28 -5.16
C LEU A 104 -0.98 -17.54 -5.22
#